data_AF-A0A9N8E2B6-F1
#
_entry.id   AF-A0A9N8E2B6-F1
#
_cell.length_a   1.000
_cell.length_b   1.000
_cell.length_c   1.000
_cell.angle_alpha   90.00
_cell.angle_beta   90.00
_cell.angle_gamma   90.00
#
_symmetry.space_group_name_H-M   'P 1'
#
loop_
_entity.id
_entity.type
_entity.pdbx_description
1 polymer ?
#
loop_
_entity_poly.entity_id
_entity_poly.type
_entity_poly.pdbx_seq_one_letter_code
_entity_poly.pdbx_strand_id
1 'polypeptide(L)'
;MDAAQITAIVQAAVAAALQNQNVLDAIRPQPQPAAAVPFAVTPAGAGNNAWDFTSPTGLRIFMASITPFPVKYDGKEHLLRDFLRQIYQRAESYGWIGILLIMDDNGTVRNITNQHGCLSKDNVTNHAITYLRQQGRLHQASVCLRKLIMASVTSKLADRLATRKVDYTVNAAAAAQGAAAAPPPIMKEDGTCMLYQLIKMVSVETITTVTIITKKLNNLEHIMEAAKSNIEVFNTIVDDLISQLQARSAQVPPMIGNLFDGYANCSDVAFAKYMESKRDSYEDGTLILPRHDNLMMIALEKYKIMQDRKVWLKKSEEQMEIMTLEAEVTKLRGRTNAKPPPAKAAGEGKKTVQGKDDDKYAWKLVAPKEGEPQQKTVNGKKYIYCPYHQTTKWVLEVNNKGVVHRTGCEKMKEALTSNKAIEADDRDAEAAALANAIEDAGSNTLLPIPVEEL
;
A
#
# COMPACT_ATOMS: atom_id res chain seq x y z
N MET A 1 25.83 38.58 88.25
CA MET A 1 25.46 37.27 87.68
C MET A 1 26.65 36.36 87.83
N ASP A 2 26.46 35.21 88.47
CA ASP A 2 27.54 34.23 88.59
C ASP A 2 27.76 33.48 87.26
N ALA A 3 28.88 32.77 87.15
CA ALA A 3 29.25 32.05 85.93
C ALA A 3 28.21 30.95 85.55
N ALA A 4 27.46 30.43 86.53
CA ALA A 4 26.43 29.42 86.29
C ALA A 4 25.19 30.05 85.63
N GLN A 5 24.80 31.26 86.03
CA GLN A 5 23.71 32.01 85.42
C GLN A 5 24.01 32.41 83.97
N ILE A 6 25.25 32.79 83.67
CA ILE A 6 25.67 33.10 82.30
C ILE A 6 25.64 31.83 81.44
N THR A 7 26.13 30.70 81.98
CA THR A 7 26.11 29.41 81.27
C THR A 7 24.68 28.94 80.97
N ALA A 8 23.76 29.10 81.93
CA ALA A 8 22.36 28.74 81.74
C ALA A 8 21.66 29.58 80.66
N ILE A 9 21.95 30.88 80.58
CA ILE A 9 21.40 31.76 79.55
C ILE A 9 21.95 31.42 78.17
N VAL A 10 23.24 31.11 78.07
CA VAL A 10 23.86 30.67 76.80
C VAL A 10 23.27 29.34 76.34
N GLN A 11 23.09 28.37 77.24
CA GLN A 11 22.47 27.09 76.91
C GLN A 11 21.01 27.23 76.47
N ALA A 12 20.24 28.11 77.13
CA ALA A 12 18.86 28.40 76.73
C ALA A 12 18.80 29.08 75.34
N ALA A 13 19.73 30.01 75.06
CA ALA A 13 19.81 30.66 73.75
C ALA A 13 20.21 29.68 72.63
N VAL A 14 21.14 28.75 72.90
CA VAL A 14 21.54 27.70 71.96
C VAL A 14 20.38 26.72 71.70
N ALA A 15 19.63 26.33 72.74
CA ALA A 15 18.46 25.46 72.59
C ALA A 15 17.35 26.13 71.76
N ALA A 16 17.09 27.42 71.98
CA ALA A 16 16.14 28.20 71.19
C ALA A 16 16.58 28.36 69.72
N ALA A 17 17.88 28.56 69.47
CA ALA A 17 18.43 28.62 68.12
C ALA A 17 18.27 27.27 67.38
N LEU A 18 18.53 26.14 68.05
CA LEU A 18 18.34 24.80 67.50
C LEU A 18 16.86 24.49 67.20
N GLN A 19 15.94 24.93 68.05
CA GLN A 19 14.51 24.80 67.77
C GLN A 19 14.07 25.63 66.56
N ASN A 20 14.56 26.86 66.43
CA ASN A 20 14.26 27.70 65.26
C ASN A 20 14.85 27.13 63.97
N GLN A 21 16.02 26.50 64.03
CA GLN A 21 16.64 25.85 62.87
C GLN A 21 15.85 24.60 62.44
N ASN A 22 15.36 23.80 63.39
CA ASN A 22 14.48 22.66 63.09
C ASN A 22 13.14 23.09 62.47
N VAL A 23 12.59 24.24 62.88
CA VAL A 23 11.36 24.80 62.28
C VAL A 23 11.64 25.30 60.85
N LEU A 24 12.79 25.93 60.60
CA LEU A 24 13.19 26.37 59.25
C LEU A 24 13.44 25.19 58.30
N ASP A 25 14.05 24.10 58.78
CA ASP A 25 14.25 22.89 57.99
C ASP A 25 12.94 22.12 57.73
N ALA A 26 11.94 22.25 58.60
CA ALA A 26 10.59 21.70 58.37
C ALA A 26 9.76 22.49 57.34
N ILE A 27 10.09 23.78 57.13
CA ILE A 27 9.40 24.66 56.16
C ILE A 27 10.10 24.66 54.79
N ARG A 28 11.36 24.19 54.70
CA ARG A 28 12.02 23.99 53.41
C ARG A 28 11.23 22.97 52.59
N PRO A 29 10.77 23.32 51.38
CA PRO A 29 10.17 22.34 50.49
C PRO A 29 11.21 21.26 50.22
N GLN A 30 10.94 20.05 50.72
CA GLN A 30 11.72 18.88 50.38
C GLN A 30 11.76 18.79 48.85
N PRO A 31 12.93 18.59 48.21
CA PRO A 31 12.97 18.35 46.78
C PRO A 31 12.08 17.15 46.50
N GLN A 32 10.92 17.40 45.86
CA GLN A 32 10.06 16.32 45.41
C GLN A 32 10.93 15.40 44.57
N PRO A 33 10.87 14.06 44.79
CA PRO A 33 11.54 13.14 43.88
C PRO A 33 11.11 13.50 42.48
N ALA A 34 12.06 13.81 41.60
CA ALA A 34 11.76 14.14 40.22
C ALA A 34 10.84 13.04 39.69
N ALA A 35 9.60 13.40 39.33
CA ALA A 35 8.64 12.45 38.83
C ALA A 35 9.30 11.69 37.68
N ALA A 36 9.41 10.37 37.81
CA ALA A 36 10.03 9.55 36.79
C ALA A 36 9.37 9.87 35.45
N VAL A 37 10.15 10.40 34.50
CA VAL A 37 9.64 10.72 33.17
C VAL A 37 9.17 9.40 32.57
N PRO A 38 7.86 9.23 32.31
CA PRO A 38 7.37 7.96 31.80
C PRO A 38 8.05 7.69 30.45
N PHE A 39 8.63 6.50 30.33
CA PHE A 39 9.24 6.05 29.08
C PHE A 39 8.21 6.16 27.95
N ALA A 40 8.57 6.87 26.89
CA ALA A 40 7.69 7.13 25.76
C ALA A 40 8.32 6.61 24.48
N VAL A 41 7.65 5.65 23.85
CA VAL A 41 8.06 5.08 22.56
C VAL A 41 7.85 6.09 21.42
N THR A 42 6.87 7.00 21.57
CA THR A 42 6.63 8.08 20.61
C THR A 42 6.71 9.46 21.28
N PRO A 43 7.32 10.46 20.64
CA PRO A 43 7.61 11.76 21.26
C PRO A 43 6.36 12.49 21.76
N ALA A 44 5.24 12.35 21.06
CA ALA A 44 3.96 12.94 21.44
C ALA A 44 3.07 11.96 22.22
N GLY A 45 3.47 10.70 22.40
CA GLY A 45 2.74 9.63 23.10
C GLY A 45 2.85 9.63 24.61
N ALA A 46 3.80 10.38 25.20
CA ALA A 46 4.09 10.35 26.63
C ALA A 46 2.93 10.90 27.50
N GLY A 47 2.16 10.02 28.15
CA GLY A 47 1.21 10.37 29.24
C GLY A 47 -0.23 10.67 28.81
N ASN A 48 -1.16 10.87 29.75
CA ASN A 48 -2.57 11.18 29.44
C ASN A 48 -2.91 12.67 29.49
N ASN A 49 -1.90 13.52 29.72
CA ASN A 49 -2.07 14.95 29.86
C ASN A 49 -2.41 15.59 28.50
N ALA A 50 -3.27 16.60 28.52
CA ALA A 50 -3.53 17.43 27.35
C ALA A 50 -2.23 18.11 26.89
N TRP A 51 -2.05 18.25 25.58
CA TRP A 51 -0.95 19.01 25.02
C TRP A 51 -1.15 20.50 25.28
N ASP A 52 -0.09 21.18 25.69
CA ASP A 52 -0.09 22.63 25.74
C ASP A 52 0.22 23.21 24.36
N PHE A 53 -0.81 23.43 23.56
CA PHE A 53 -0.71 24.06 22.24
C PHE A 53 -0.39 25.57 22.28
N THR A 54 -0.35 26.19 23.46
CA THR A 54 0.11 27.58 23.60
C THR A 54 1.63 27.67 23.66
N SER A 55 2.30 26.58 24.05
CA SER A 55 3.76 26.47 24.01
C SER A 55 4.29 26.30 22.57
N PRO A 56 5.50 26.80 22.27
CA PRO A 56 6.17 26.56 20.98
C PRO A 56 6.35 25.06 20.65
N THR A 57 6.56 24.23 21.67
CA THR A 57 6.70 22.78 21.49
C THR A 57 5.36 22.12 21.16
N GLY A 58 4.28 22.46 21.86
CA GLY A 58 2.95 21.94 21.54
C GLY A 58 2.43 22.43 20.19
N LEU A 59 2.73 23.67 19.79
CA LEU A 59 2.40 24.17 18.46
C LEU A 59 3.10 23.37 17.35
N ARG A 60 4.39 23.03 17.53
CA ARG A 60 5.12 22.16 16.59
C ARG A 60 4.51 20.77 16.51
N ILE A 61 4.14 20.17 17.64
CA ILE A 61 3.43 18.88 17.68
C ILE A 61 2.12 18.98 16.91
N PHE A 62 1.33 20.02 17.17
CA PHE A 62 0.06 20.24 16.48
C PHE A 62 0.25 20.31 14.96
N MET A 63 1.15 21.18 14.48
CA MET A 63 1.42 21.35 13.06
C MET A 63 1.91 20.05 12.40
N ALA A 64 2.88 19.37 13.01
CA ALA A 64 3.42 18.12 12.48
C ALA A 64 2.38 17.00 12.46
N SER A 65 1.46 16.99 13.42
CA SER A 65 0.41 15.99 13.52
C SER A 65 -0.65 16.10 12.43
N ILE A 66 -0.92 17.33 11.95
CA ILE A 66 -1.92 17.60 10.90
C ILE A 66 -1.34 17.68 9.48
N THR A 67 -0.03 17.46 9.32
CA THR A 67 0.64 17.46 8.01
C THR A 67 -0.05 16.47 7.05
N PRO A 68 -0.45 16.91 5.84
CA PRO A 68 -1.14 16.05 4.89
C PRO A 68 -0.28 14.85 4.46
N PHE A 69 -0.93 13.79 4.01
CA PHE A 69 -0.23 12.67 3.38
C PHE A 69 0.35 13.08 2.00
N PRO A 70 1.46 12.46 1.57
CA PRO A 70 2.12 12.80 0.30
C PRO A 70 1.17 12.72 -0.91
N VAL A 71 0.32 11.69 -0.93
CA VAL A 71 -0.71 11.51 -1.95
C VAL A 71 -2.07 11.77 -1.32
N LYS A 72 -2.81 12.73 -1.88
CA LYS A 72 -4.17 13.03 -1.43
C LYS A 72 -5.12 11.89 -1.79
N TYR A 73 -5.91 11.48 -0.82
CA TYR A 73 -6.91 10.44 -1.00
C TYR A 73 -8.11 10.96 -1.80
N ASP A 74 -8.46 10.25 -2.87
CA ASP A 74 -9.50 10.64 -3.82
C ASP A 74 -10.87 9.98 -3.57
N GLY A 75 -10.96 9.10 -2.56
CA GLY A 75 -12.20 8.42 -2.21
C GLY A 75 -12.44 7.13 -3.01
N LYS A 76 -11.41 6.57 -3.66
CA LYS A 76 -11.51 5.25 -4.29
C LYS A 76 -11.44 4.14 -3.24
N GLU A 77 -12.30 3.14 -3.38
CA GLU A 77 -12.43 2.03 -2.42
C GLU A 77 -11.14 1.21 -2.29
N HIS A 78 -10.48 0.87 -3.40
CA HIS A 78 -9.22 0.10 -3.37
C HIS A 78 -8.05 0.83 -2.68
N LEU A 79 -8.15 2.15 -2.52
CA LEU A 79 -7.16 2.97 -1.80
C LEU A 79 -7.56 3.24 -0.34
N LEU A 80 -8.77 2.85 0.09
CA LEU A 80 -9.28 3.12 1.43
C LEU A 80 -8.39 2.46 2.50
N ARG A 81 -7.98 1.20 2.30
CA ARG A 81 -7.13 0.47 3.25
C ARG A 81 -5.80 1.19 3.50
N ASP A 82 -5.17 1.68 2.44
CA ASP A 82 -3.92 2.41 2.56
C ASP A 82 -4.11 3.74 3.31
N PHE A 83 -5.17 4.48 3.00
CA PHE A 83 -5.51 5.71 3.71
C PHE A 83 -5.75 5.49 5.21
N LEU A 84 -6.51 4.44 5.57
CA LEU A 84 -6.75 4.08 6.97
C LEU A 84 -5.48 3.63 7.70
N ARG A 85 -4.58 2.92 7.01
CA ARG A 85 -3.25 2.56 7.54
C ARG A 85 -2.41 3.80 7.85
N GLN A 86 -2.38 4.78 6.95
CA GLN A 86 -1.65 6.02 7.17
C GLN A 86 -2.22 6.83 8.37
N ILE A 87 -3.55 6.84 8.54
CA ILE A 87 -4.19 7.43 9.72
C ILE A 87 -3.78 6.69 10.98
N TYR A 88 -3.79 5.35 10.98
CA TYR A 88 -3.36 4.56 12.13
C TYR A 88 -1.92 4.87 12.55
N GLN A 89 -0.98 4.89 11.59
CA GLN A 89 0.42 5.22 11.84
C GLN A 89 0.59 6.64 12.40
N ARG A 90 -0.18 7.61 11.88
CA ARG A 90 -0.19 8.97 12.43
C ARG A 90 -0.74 8.97 13.85
N ALA A 91 -1.81 8.24 14.11
CA ALA A 91 -2.38 8.11 15.45
C ALA A 91 -1.43 7.45 16.43
N GLU A 92 -0.64 6.46 16.02
CA GLU A 92 0.39 5.84 16.86
C GLU A 92 1.50 6.84 17.22
N SER A 93 2.01 7.56 16.21
CA SER A 93 3.09 8.54 16.35
C SER A 93 2.74 9.69 17.31
N TYR A 94 1.46 10.08 17.34
CA TYR A 94 0.97 11.19 18.15
C TYR A 94 0.07 10.75 19.32
N GLY A 95 -0.03 9.45 19.59
CA GLY A 95 -0.84 8.89 20.68
C GLY A 95 -2.32 9.28 20.62
N TRP A 96 -2.94 9.10 19.45
CA TRP A 96 -4.37 9.23 19.18
C TRP A 96 -5.08 7.87 19.16
N ILE A 97 -4.36 6.76 19.37
CA ILE A 97 -4.94 5.41 19.27
C ILE A 97 -6.23 5.27 20.09
N GLY A 98 -6.32 5.90 21.27
CA GLY A 98 -7.52 5.86 22.10
C GLY A 98 -8.80 6.38 21.42
N ILE A 99 -8.72 7.31 20.47
CA ILE A 99 -9.91 7.77 19.73
C ILE A 99 -10.30 6.85 18.56
N LEU A 100 -9.43 5.92 18.16
CA LEU A 100 -9.66 4.96 17.08
C LEU A 100 -10.16 3.59 17.59
N LEU A 101 -9.99 3.31 18.89
CA LEU A 101 -10.46 2.11 19.56
C LEU A 101 -11.85 2.33 20.16
N ILE A 102 -12.86 1.68 19.59
CA ILE A 102 -14.28 1.91 19.85
C ILE A 102 -14.93 0.58 20.26
N MET A 103 -15.75 0.57 21.30
CA MET A 103 -16.52 -0.63 21.67
C MET A 103 -17.69 -0.84 20.71
N ASP A 104 -17.83 -2.07 20.18
CA ASP A 104 -19.01 -2.48 19.41
C ASP A 104 -20.21 -2.80 20.33
N ASP A 105 -21.35 -3.14 19.71
CA ASP A 105 -22.59 -3.48 20.43
C ASP A 105 -22.45 -4.71 21.35
N ASN A 106 -21.43 -5.55 21.13
CA ASN A 106 -21.12 -6.73 21.94
C ASN A 106 -20.07 -6.44 23.03
N GLY A 107 -19.66 -5.18 23.20
CA GLY A 107 -18.63 -4.78 24.17
C GLY A 107 -17.20 -5.14 23.74
N THR A 108 -16.97 -5.55 22.50
CA THR A 108 -15.63 -5.84 21.98
C THR A 108 -14.98 -4.56 21.47
N VAL A 109 -13.73 -4.31 21.85
CA VAL A 109 -12.96 -3.18 21.33
C VAL A 109 -12.58 -3.42 19.87
N ARG A 110 -12.95 -2.50 19.00
CA ARG A 110 -12.69 -2.50 17.56
C ARG A 110 -11.87 -1.30 17.17
N ASN A 111 -10.93 -1.51 16.26
CA ASN A 111 -10.21 -0.40 15.65
C ASN A 111 -10.92 0.06 14.38
N ILE A 112 -11.39 1.31 14.33
CA ILE A 112 -12.11 1.87 13.17
C ILE A 112 -11.28 1.83 11.88
N THR A 113 -9.94 1.84 11.94
CA THR A 113 -9.11 1.80 10.72
C THR A 113 -9.12 0.44 10.05
N ASN A 114 -9.45 -0.63 10.79
CA ASN A 114 -9.32 -2.01 10.31
C ASN A 114 -10.61 -2.84 10.44
N GLN A 115 -11.55 -2.44 11.30
CA GLN A 115 -12.75 -3.19 11.67
C GLN A 115 -14.01 -2.30 11.65
N HIS A 116 -14.05 -1.33 10.74
CA HIS A 116 -15.15 -0.35 10.65
C HIS A 116 -16.53 -0.97 10.39
N GLY A 117 -16.60 -2.13 9.75
CA GLY A 117 -17.87 -2.82 9.50
C GLY A 117 -18.53 -3.41 10.75
N CYS A 118 -17.80 -3.55 11.86
CA CYS A 118 -18.37 -3.92 13.17
C CYS A 118 -19.04 -2.74 13.90
N LEU A 119 -18.86 -1.50 13.42
CA LEU A 119 -19.21 -0.32 14.18
C LEU A 119 -20.47 0.34 13.63
N SER A 120 -21.43 0.58 14.51
CA SER A 120 -22.61 1.41 14.23
C SER A 120 -22.29 2.90 14.42
N LYS A 121 -23.11 3.78 13.84
CA LYS A 121 -23.01 5.23 14.07
C LYS A 121 -23.13 5.56 15.56
N ASP A 122 -23.95 4.80 16.28
CA ASP A 122 -24.16 4.98 17.72
C ASP A 122 -22.92 4.58 18.52
N ASN A 123 -22.22 3.50 18.16
CA ASN A 123 -20.95 3.13 18.82
C ASN A 123 -19.94 4.28 18.73
N VAL A 124 -19.75 4.83 17.52
CA VAL A 124 -18.78 5.90 17.27
C VAL A 124 -19.19 7.19 17.97
N THR A 125 -20.48 7.54 17.93
CA THR A 125 -21.02 8.74 18.58
C THR A 125 -20.90 8.66 20.10
N ASN A 126 -21.25 7.52 20.70
CA ASN A 126 -21.12 7.29 22.13
C ASN A 126 -19.65 7.37 22.59
N HIS A 127 -18.73 6.80 21.81
CA HIS A 127 -17.30 6.92 22.07
C HIS A 127 -16.82 8.37 22.04
N ALA A 128 -17.23 9.14 21.02
CA ALA A 128 -16.89 10.55 20.90
C ALA A 128 -17.35 11.37 22.13
N ILE A 129 -18.58 11.16 22.60
CA ILE A 129 -19.13 11.85 23.78
C ILE A 129 -18.22 11.68 25.01
N THR A 130 -17.59 10.53 25.19
CA THR A 130 -16.77 10.24 26.39
C THR A 130 -15.63 11.23 26.58
N TYR A 131 -14.94 11.63 25.50
CA TYR A 131 -13.78 12.51 25.57
C TYR A 131 -14.08 13.96 25.20
N LEU A 132 -15.12 14.23 24.40
CA LEU A 132 -15.53 15.61 24.06
C LEU A 132 -15.94 16.43 25.30
N ARG A 133 -16.39 15.74 26.36
CA ARG A 133 -16.73 16.32 27.67
C ARG A 133 -15.51 16.70 28.50
N GLN A 134 -14.48 15.86 28.47
CA GLN A 134 -13.35 15.95 29.38
C GLN A 134 -12.37 17.07 29.03
N GLN A 135 -12.53 17.70 27.84
CA GLN A 135 -11.60 18.71 27.29
C GLN A 135 -10.11 18.32 27.42
N GLY A 136 -9.82 17.02 27.34
CA GLY A 136 -8.50 16.46 27.55
C GLY A 136 -7.77 16.12 26.24
N ARG A 137 -6.70 15.33 26.39
CA ARG A 137 -5.84 14.88 25.29
C ARG A 137 -6.60 14.24 24.13
N LEU A 138 -7.59 13.38 24.42
CA LEU A 138 -8.38 12.71 23.40
C LEU A 138 -9.28 13.67 22.61
N HIS A 139 -9.78 14.75 23.24
CA HIS A 139 -10.51 15.80 22.52
C HIS A 139 -9.59 16.53 21.53
N GLN A 140 -8.37 16.85 21.95
CA GLN A 140 -7.36 17.46 21.07
C GLN A 140 -6.98 16.52 19.93
N ALA A 141 -6.81 15.23 20.22
CA ALA A 141 -6.52 14.20 19.21
C ALA A 141 -7.62 14.15 18.13
N SER A 142 -8.90 14.22 18.53
CA SER A 142 -10.04 14.28 17.61
C SER A 142 -9.99 15.53 16.72
N VAL A 143 -9.62 16.69 17.27
CA VAL A 143 -9.44 17.92 16.48
C VAL A 143 -8.30 17.78 15.47
N CYS A 144 -7.17 17.18 15.87
CA CYS A 144 -6.05 16.94 14.97
C CYS A 144 -6.41 15.95 13.86
N LEU A 145 -7.08 14.84 14.19
CA LEU A 145 -7.56 13.85 13.22
C LEU A 145 -8.47 14.50 12.16
N ARG A 146 -9.42 15.33 12.59
CA ARG A 146 -10.30 16.06 11.68
C ARG A 146 -9.53 16.95 10.69
N LYS A 147 -8.54 17.70 11.20
CA LYS A 147 -7.70 18.58 10.36
C LYS A 147 -6.83 17.78 9.41
N LEU A 148 -6.24 16.69 9.87
CA LEU A 148 -5.47 15.76 9.04
C LEU A 148 -6.32 15.19 7.90
N ILE A 149 -7.53 14.68 8.19
CA ILE A 149 -8.43 14.13 7.17
C ILE A 149 -8.70 15.17 6.10
N MET A 150 -9.10 16.39 6.48
CA MET A 150 -9.41 17.44 5.52
C MET A 150 -8.19 17.90 4.69
N ALA A 151 -6.99 17.87 5.26
CA ALA A 151 -5.76 18.19 4.54
C ALA A 151 -5.30 17.07 3.58
N SER A 152 -5.57 15.82 3.95
CA SER A 152 -5.10 14.61 3.26
C SER A 152 -6.06 14.07 2.19
N VAL A 153 -7.22 14.68 1.99
CA VAL A 153 -8.16 14.29 0.93
C VAL A 153 -8.18 15.30 -0.22
N THR A 154 -8.64 14.87 -1.39
CA THR A 154 -8.89 15.78 -2.53
C THR A 154 -9.99 16.79 -2.22
N SER A 155 -9.96 17.97 -2.84
CA SER A 155 -10.99 19.01 -2.66
C SER A 155 -12.39 18.46 -2.92
N LYS A 156 -12.57 17.70 -3.99
CA LYS A 156 -13.85 17.07 -4.33
C LYS A 156 -14.38 16.16 -3.22
N LEU A 157 -13.52 15.38 -2.59
CA LEU A 157 -13.92 14.50 -1.48
C LEU A 157 -14.19 15.32 -0.20
N ALA A 158 -13.37 16.33 0.10
CA ALA A 158 -13.58 17.26 1.20
C ALA A 158 -14.94 17.98 1.09
N ASP A 159 -15.30 18.48 -0.09
CA ASP A 159 -16.58 19.14 -0.33
C ASP A 159 -17.75 18.17 -0.09
N ARG A 160 -17.64 16.94 -0.63
CA ARG A 160 -18.65 15.90 -0.37
C ARG A 160 -18.77 15.57 1.11
N LEU A 161 -17.65 15.47 1.84
CA LEU A 161 -17.67 15.21 3.27
C LEU A 161 -18.27 16.39 4.05
N ALA A 162 -17.97 17.62 3.67
CA ALA A 162 -18.51 18.83 4.29
C ALA A 162 -20.04 18.94 4.16
N THR A 163 -20.64 18.44 3.07
CA THR A 163 -22.11 18.38 2.96
C THR A 163 -22.76 17.49 4.03
N ARG A 164 -22.00 16.57 4.63
CA ARG A 164 -22.44 15.65 5.69
C ARG A 164 -22.01 16.11 7.09
N LYS A 165 -21.78 17.41 7.27
CA LYS A 165 -21.34 17.98 8.55
C LYS A 165 -22.17 17.53 9.75
N VAL A 166 -23.47 17.42 9.57
CA VAL A 166 -24.42 17.00 10.61
C VAL A 166 -24.11 15.57 11.09
N ASP A 167 -23.61 14.69 10.23
CA ASP A 167 -23.36 13.28 10.57
C ASP A 167 -22.13 13.06 11.46
N TYR A 168 -21.22 14.03 11.52
CA TYR A 168 -20.05 13.99 12.40
C TYR A 168 -20.01 15.13 13.42
N THR A 169 -21.13 15.83 13.60
CA THR A 169 -21.29 16.80 14.68
C THR A 169 -22.04 16.15 15.84
N VAL A 170 -21.38 16.03 16.98
CA VAL A 170 -21.86 15.32 18.16
C VAL A 170 -22.27 16.31 19.24
N ASN A 171 -23.36 16.04 19.93
CA ASN A 171 -23.75 16.81 21.12
C ASN A 171 -22.91 16.36 22.32
N ALA A 172 -21.86 17.12 22.66
CA ALA A 172 -20.99 16.84 23.80
C ALA A 172 -21.72 16.92 25.16
N ALA A 173 -22.85 17.63 25.23
CA ALA A 173 -23.68 17.69 26.43
C ALA A 173 -24.56 16.45 26.62
N ALA A 174 -24.74 15.61 25.59
CA ALA A 174 -25.53 14.38 25.69
C ALA A 174 -24.91 13.41 26.69
N ALA A 175 -25.70 12.88 27.63
CA ALA A 175 -25.25 11.84 28.55
C ALA A 175 -24.91 10.56 27.78
N ALA A 176 -23.87 9.85 28.23
CA ALA A 176 -23.69 8.45 27.83
C ALA A 176 -24.95 7.68 28.25
N GLN A 177 -25.72 7.22 27.26
CA GLN A 177 -26.94 6.42 27.36
C GLN A 177 -28.10 6.99 28.23
N GLY A 178 -29.20 7.36 27.58
CA GLY A 178 -30.53 7.42 28.20
C GLY A 178 -30.90 8.65 29.04
N ALA A 179 -29.95 9.54 29.38
CA ALA A 179 -30.27 10.80 30.06
C ALA A 179 -30.49 11.93 29.04
N ALA A 180 -31.58 12.71 29.25
CA ALA A 180 -31.87 13.89 28.45
C ALA A 180 -30.66 14.85 28.46
N ALA A 181 -30.22 15.29 27.29
CA ALA A 181 -29.14 16.26 27.18
C ALA A 181 -29.53 17.53 27.96
N ALA A 182 -28.65 18.02 28.83
CA ALA A 182 -28.87 19.29 29.50
C ALA A 182 -28.95 20.41 28.42
N PRO A 183 -30.05 21.19 28.34
CA PRO A 183 -30.11 22.33 27.45
C PRO A 183 -29.19 23.46 27.97
N PRO A 184 -28.46 24.18 27.10
CA PRO A 184 -28.43 24.07 25.63
C PRO A 184 -27.49 22.96 25.10
N PRO A 185 -27.76 22.38 23.91
CA PRO A 185 -26.88 21.38 23.30
C PRO A 185 -25.52 21.98 22.94
N ILE A 186 -24.45 21.23 23.20
CA ILE A 186 -23.07 21.63 22.86
C ILE A 186 -22.64 20.82 21.64
N MET A 187 -22.93 21.34 20.45
CA MET A 187 -22.60 20.68 19.19
C MET A 187 -21.12 20.88 18.84
N LYS A 188 -20.35 19.79 18.75
CA LYS A 188 -18.93 19.79 18.38
C LYS A 188 -18.66 18.82 17.23
N GLU A 189 -17.85 19.25 16.27
CA GLU A 189 -17.34 18.35 15.22
C GLU A 189 -16.35 17.36 15.81
N ASP A 190 -16.46 16.09 15.43
CA ASP A 190 -15.60 15.01 15.91
C ASP A 190 -14.82 14.33 14.78
N GLY A 191 -13.51 14.12 14.99
CA GLY A 191 -12.62 13.48 14.02
C GLY A 191 -12.90 11.99 13.81
N THR A 192 -13.26 11.25 14.85
CA THR A 192 -13.58 9.83 14.73
C THR A 192 -14.92 9.64 14.01
N CYS A 193 -15.93 10.44 14.34
CA CYS A 193 -17.20 10.45 13.59
C CYS A 193 -16.99 10.89 12.12
N MET A 194 -16.11 11.86 11.85
CA MET A 194 -15.78 12.27 10.48
C MET A 194 -15.13 11.14 9.70
N LEU A 195 -14.19 10.41 10.32
CA LEU A 195 -13.55 9.25 9.71
C LEU A 195 -14.58 8.16 9.39
N TYR A 196 -15.48 7.85 10.33
CA TYR A 196 -16.57 6.91 10.10
C TYR A 196 -17.43 7.31 8.92
N GLN A 197 -17.82 8.59 8.84
CA GLN A 197 -18.65 9.08 7.75
C GLN A 197 -17.94 9.01 6.40
N LEU A 198 -16.63 9.30 6.37
CA LEU A 198 -15.80 9.15 5.17
C LEU A 198 -15.74 7.68 4.72
N ILE A 199 -15.51 6.75 5.66
CA ILE A 199 -15.52 5.31 5.37
C ILE A 199 -16.85 4.91 4.74
N LYS A 200 -17.98 5.24 5.36
CA LYS A 200 -19.33 4.93 4.84
C LYS A 200 -19.63 5.53 3.46
N MET A 201 -19.00 6.63 3.09
CA MET A 201 -19.17 7.23 1.77
C MET A 201 -18.43 6.49 0.66
N VAL A 202 -17.40 5.73 1.02
CA VAL A 202 -16.51 5.04 0.09
C VAL A 202 -16.80 3.54 0.07
N SER A 203 -17.07 2.94 1.23
CA SER A 203 -17.25 1.50 1.37
C SER A 203 -18.60 1.06 0.79
N VAL A 204 -18.58 0.03 -0.05
CA VAL A 204 -19.79 -0.71 -0.40
C VAL A 204 -20.01 -1.79 0.68
N GLU A 205 -20.82 -1.47 1.67
CA GLU A 205 -21.13 -2.35 2.81
C GLU A 205 -22.42 -3.13 2.59
N THR A 206 -22.51 -3.90 1.50
CA THR A 206 -23.66 -4.79 1.28
C THR A 206 -23.30 -6.24 1.62
N ILE A 207 -24.28 -6.98 2.18
CA ILE A 207 -24.18 -8.44 2.39
C ILE A 207 -23.78 -9.15 1.09
N THR A 208 -24.29 -8.67 -0.04
CA THR A 208 -23.93 -9.12 -1.39
C THR A 208 -22.43 -9.05 -1.65
N THR A 209 -21.75 -8.02 -1.15
CA THR A 209 -20.30 -7.85 -1.31
C THR A 209 -19.51 -8.91 -0.53
N VAL A 210 -19.92 -9.22 0.70
CA VAL A 210 -19.33 -10.33 1.48
C VAL A 210 -19.51 -11.65 0.75
N THR A 211 -20.72 -11.95 0.27
CA THR A 211 -20.97 -13.18 -0.51
C THR A 211 -20.13 -13.24 -1.78
N ILE A 212 -19.95 -12.12 -2.49
CA ILE A 212 -19.10 -12.07 -3.68
C ILE A 212 -17.63 -12.33 -3.32
N ILE A 213 -17.11 -11.71 -2.26
CA ILE A 213 -15.72 -11.91 -1.82
C ILE A 213 -15.50 -13.36 -1.38
N THR A 214 -16.40 -13.93 -0.58
CA THR A 214 -16.34 -15.35 -0.17
C THR A 214 -16.37 -16.28 -1.39
N LYS A 215 -17.22 -16.00 -2.39
CA LYS A 215 -17.24 -16.78 -3.64
C LYS A 215 -15.91 -16.70 -4.39
N LYS A 216 -15.26 -15.52 -4.42
CA LYS A 216 -13.92 -15.37 -5.02
C LYS A 216 -12.86 -16.15 -4.25
N LEU A 217 -12.86 -16.10 -2.92
CA LEU A 217 -11.93 -16.87 -2.08
C LEU A 217 -12.15 -18.39 -2.14
N ASN A 218 -13.36 -18.83 -2.50
CA ASN A 218 -13.65 -20.23 -2.74
C ASN A 218 -13.27 -20.70 -4.15
N ASN A 219 -13.01 -19.79 -5.10
CA ASN A 219 -12.69 -20.10 -6.49
C ASN A 219 -11.42 -19.34 -6.92
N LEU A 220 -10.29 -19.68 -6.30
CA LEU A 220 -9.02 -18.97 -6.52
C LEU A 220 -8.38 -19.24 -7.89
N GLU A 221 -8.82 -20.27 -8.62
CA GLU A 221 -8.34 -20.60 -9.97
C GLU A 221 -8.41 -19.41 -10.93
N HIS A 222 -9.54 -18.70 -10.96
CA HIS A 222 -9.72 -17.52 -11.80
C HIS A 222 -8.82 -16.34 -11.38
N ILE A 223 -8.45 -16.26 -10.11
CA ILE A 223 -7.52 -15.24 -9.62
C ILE A 223 -6.11 -15.56 -10.12
N MET A 224 -5.72 -16.84 -10.14
CA MET A 224 -4.43 -17.28 -10.70
C MET A 224 -4.31 -16.95 -12.19
N GLU A 225 -5.37 -17.18 -12.96
CA GLU A 225 -5.44 -16.81 -14.38
C GLU A 225 -5.31 -15.31 -14.58
N ALA A 226 -6.07 -14.52 -13.82
CA ALA A 226 -6.01 -13.06 -13.88
C ALA A 226 -4.63 -12.52 -13.49
N ALA A 227 -3.96 -13.17 -12.53
CA ALA A 227 -2.59 -12.88 -12.13
C ALA A 227 -1.54 -13.36 -13.16
N LYS A 228 -1.95 -14.05 -14.24
CA LYS A 228 -1.06 -14.60 -15.28
C LYS A 228 0.05 -15.48 -14.70
N SER A 229 -0.32 -16.33 -13.73
CA SER A 229 0.63 -17.17 -12.99
C SER A 229 1.69 -16.40 -12.18
N ASN A 230 1.57 -15.09 -12.00
CA ASN A 230 2.45 -14.38 -11.08
C ASN A 230 1.99 -14.61 -9.63
N ILE A 231 2.77 -15.39 -8.88
CA ILE A 231 2.44 -15.80 -7.52
C ILE A 231 2.40 -14.61 -6.54
N GLU A 232 3.23 -13.60 -6.76
CA GLU A 232 3.23 -12.38 -5.94
C GLU A 232 1.95 -11.57 -6.13
N VAL A 233 1.51 -11.39 -7.38
CA VAL A 233 0.26 -10.70 -7.72
C VAL A 233 -0.95 -11.49 -7.20
N PHE A 234 -0.95 -12.81 -7.41
CA PHE A 234 -1.99 -13.70 -6.89
C PHE A 234 -2.13 -13.56 -5.37
N ASN A 235 -1.03 -13.71 -4.63
CA ASN A 235 -1.02 -13.60 -3.18
C ASN A 235 -1.52 -12.21 -2.71
N THR A 236 -1.09 -11.15 -3.39
CA THR A 236 -1.52 -9.78 -3.09
C THR A 236 -3.04 -9.60 -3.24
N ILE A 237 -3.63 -10.16 -4.30
CA ILE A 237 -5.09 -10.11 -4.51
C ILE A 237 -5.82 -10.90 -3.42
N VAL A 238 -5.31 -12.08 -3.06
CA VAL A 238 -5.87 -12.90 -1.98
C VAL A 238 -5.85 -12.15 -0.64
N ASP A 239 -4.72 -11.53 -0.28
CA ASP A 239 -4.60 -10.73 0.95
C ASP A 239 -5.54 -9.52 0.96
N ASP A 240 -5.76 -8.89 -0.20
CA ASP A 240 -6.72 -7.79 -0.32
C ASP A 240 -8.16 -8.27 -0.08
N LEU A 241 -8.56 -9.40 -0.65
CA LEU A 241 -9.88 -10.00 -0.43
C LEU A 241 -10.10 -10.39 1.05
N ILE A 242 -9.08 -10.95 1.70
CA ILE A 242 -9.12 -11.28 3.13
C ILE A 242 -9.25 -10.01 3.97
N SER A 243 -8.44 -8.99 3.68
CA SER A 243 -8.50 -7.69 4.36
C SER A 243 -9.90 -7.06 4.23
N GLN A 244 -10.51 -7.19 3.06
CA GLN A 244 -11.87 -6.72 2.80
C GLN A 244 -12.94 -7.48 3.59
N LEU A 245 -12.79 -8.79 3.84
CA LEU A 245 -13.69 -9.53 4.74
C LEU A 245 -13.51 -9.11 6.19
N GLN A 246 -12.26 -8.99 6.65
CA GLN A 246 -11.92 -8.59 8.01
C GLN A 246 -12.43 -7.17 8.33
N ALA A 247 -12.33 -6.24 7.37
CA ALA A 247 -12.89 -4.90 7.48
C ALA A 247 -14.40 -4.89 7.73
N ARG A 248 -15.11 -5.89 7.18
CA ARG A 248 -16.56 -6.09 7.33
C ARG A 248 -16.90 -7.07 8.47
N SER A 249 -15.90 -7.50 9.23
CA SER A 249 -16.00 -8.50 10.30
C SER A 249 -16.65 -9.81 9.87
N ALA A 250 -16.51 -10.13 8.58
CA ALA A 250 -16.92 -11.40 8.03
C ALA A 250 -15.85 -12.45 8.32
N GLN A 251 -16.30 -13.68 8.60
CA GLN A 251 -15.39 -14.80 8.79
C GLN A 251 -14.66 -15.10 7.48
N VAL A 252 -13.34 -15.21 7.55
CA VAL A 252 -12.53 -15.72 6.44
C VAL A 252 -12.82 -17.22 6.31
N PRO A 253 -13.28 -17.70 5.14
CA PRO A 253 -13.54 -19.12 4.96
C PRO A 253 -12.24 -19.93 5.08
N PRO A 254 -12.29 -21.18 5.54
CA PRO A 254 -11.17 -22.10 5.40
C PRO A 254 -10.75 -22.17 3.94
N MET A 255 -9.52 -21.76 3.65
CA MET A 255 -9.07 -21.50 2.27
C MET A 255 -7.75 -22.17 1.91
N ILE A 256 -7.16 -22.97 2.80
CA ILE A 256 -5.91 -23.71 2.51
C ILE A 256 -6.12 -24.65 1.32
N GLY A 257 -7.23 -25.40 1.28
CA GLY A 257 -7.59 -26.24 0.13
C GLY A 257 -7.75 -25.42 -1.15
N ASN A 258 -8.55 -24.35 -1.09
CA ASN A 258 -8.75 -23.46 -2.25
C ASN A 258 -7.45 -22.80 -2.73
N LEU A 259 -6.51 -22.52 -1.83
CA LEU A 259 -5.18 -22.00 -2.17
C LEU A 259 -4.40 -23.03 -2.96
N PHE A 260 -4.40 -24.30 -2.53
CA PHE A 260 -3.79 -25.38 -3.31
C PHE A 260 -4.43 -25.50 -4.70
N ASP A 261 -5.75 -25.43 -4.81
CA ASP A 261 -6.45 -25.46 -6.11
C ASP A 261 -6.06 -24.26 -6.99
N GLY A 262 -5.96 -23.06 -6.39
CA GLY A 262 -5.47 -21.86 -7.07
C GLY A 262 -4.03 -21.99 -7.55
N TYR A 263 -3.13 -22.57 -6.74
CA TYR A 263 -1.74 -22.81 -7.11
C TYR A 263 -1.58 -23.92 -8.15
N ALA A 264 -2.44 -24.93 -8.13
CA ALA A 264 -2.47 -26.00 -9.13
C ALA A 264 -2.83 -25.46 -10.52
N ASN A 265 -3.63 -24.38 -10.60
CA ASN A 265 -3.96 -23.71 -11.86
C ASN A 265 -2.83 -22.80 -12.41
N CYS A 266 -1.64 -22.85 -11.82
CA CYS A 266 -0.47 -22.15 -12.33
C CYS A 266 0.03 -22.79 -13.63
N SER A 267 0.42 -21.99 -14.63
CA SER A 267 0.93 -22.48 -15.90
C SER A 267 2.31 -23.15 -15.81
N ASP A 268 3.07 -22.91 -14.74
CA ASP A 268 4.37 -23.55 -14.52
C ASP A 268 4.19 -24.95 -13.91
N VAL A 269 4.47 -25.98 -14.69
CA VAL A 269 4.27 -27.39 -14.30
C VAL A 269 5.16 -27.80 -13.13
N ALA A 270 6.40 -27.30 -13.06
CA ALA A 270 7.33 -27.66 -11.99
C ALA A 270 6.89 -27.04 -10.64
N PHE A 271 6.35 -25.84 -10.69
CA PHE A 271 5.72 -25.18 -9.55
C PHE A 271 4.44 -25.89 -9.12
N ALA A 272 3.54 -26.20 -10.07
CA ALA A 272 2.30 -26.92 -9.77
C ALA A 272 2.58 -28.27 -9.08
N LYS A 273 3.53 -29.06 -9.58
CA LYS A 273 3.99 -30.32 -8.95
C LYS A 273 4.57 -30.11 -7.55
N TYR A 274 5.34 -29.05 -7.35
CA TYR A 274 5.86 -28.71 -6.02
C TYR A 274 4.72 -28.42 -5.05
N MET A 275 3.70 -27.69 -5.49
CA MET A 275 2.54 -27.37 -4.67
C MET A 275 1.64 -28.58 -4.40
N GLU A 276 1.52 -29.50 -5.36
CA GLU A 276 0.86 -30.80 -5.18
C GLU A 276 1.58 -31.64 -4.12
N SER A 277 2.91 -31.75 -4.18
CA SER A 277 3.68 -32.44 -3.12
C SER A 277 3.48 -31.78 -1.75
N LYS A 278 3.34 -30.45 -1.68
CA LYS A 278 3.03 -29.74 -0.44
C LYS A 278 1.59 -29.98 0.03
N ARG A 279 0.64 -30.19 -0.88
CA ARG A 279 -0.72 -30.60 -0.57
C ARG A 279 -0.72 -31.99 0.05
N ASP A 280 -0.02 -32.95 -0.55
CA ASP A 280 0.10 -34.32 -0.03
C ASP A 280 0.69 -34.32 1.38
N SER A 281 1.80 -33.57 1.60
CA SER A 281 2.40 -33.43 2.93
C SER A 281 1.47 -32.75 3.93
N TYR A 282 0.55 -31.89 3.48
CA TYR A 282 -0.43 -31.26 4.38
C TYR A 282 -1.55 -32.24 4.73
N GLU A 283 -2.03 -33.02 3.76
CA GLU A 283 -3.08 -34.02 3.94
C GLU A 283 -2.63 -35.23 4.78
N ASP A 284 -1.36 -35.64 4.68
CA ASP A 284 -0.76 -36.70 5.50
C ASP A 284 -0.31 -36.23 6.91
N GLY A 285 -0.39 -34.93 7.17
CA GLY A 285 -0.06 -34.30 8.46
C GLY A 285 1.43 -34.01 8.69
N THR A 286 2.31 -34.28 7.72
CA THR A 286 3.75 -33.98 7.80
C THR A 286 4.03 -32.47 7.76
N LEU A 287 3.21 -31.73 7.01
CA LEU A 287 3.27 -30.27 6.88
C LEU A 287 2.16 -29.63 7.70
N ILE A 288 2.54 -28.92 8.76
CA ILE A 288 1.60 -28.16 9.60
C ILE A 288 1.50 -26.74 9.06
N LEU A 289 0.29 -26.34 8.65
CA LEU A 289 -0.03 -24.98 8.22
C LEU A 289 -1.04 -24.36 9.19
N PRO A 290 -0.60 -23.67 10.25
CA PRO A 290 -1.51 -23.09 11.25
C PRO A 290 -2.42 -22.02 10.66
N ARG A 291 -1.96 -21.33 9.62
CA ARG A 291 -2.66 -20.23 8.94
C ARG A 291 -2.38 -20.27 7.44
N HIS A 292 -3.28 -19.66 6.66
CA HIS A 292 -3.20 -19.64 5.19
C HIS A 292 -1.98 -18.85 4.67
N ASP A 293 -1.51 -17.85 5.41
CA ASP A 293 -0.34 -17.02 5.09
C ASP A 293 0.96 -17.83 5.08
N ASN A 294 1.06 -18.89 5.91
CA ASN A 294 2.19 -19.82 5.87
C ASN A 294 2.33 -20.48 4.49
N LEU A 295 1.23 -20.91 3.88
CA LEU A 295 1.25 -21.51 2.55
C LEU A 295 1.61 -20.49 1.47
N MET A 296 1.04 -19.29 1.55
CA MET A 296 1.32 -18.20 0.61
C MET A 296 2.80 -17.80 0.63
N MET A 297 3.43 -17.81 1.81
CA MET A 297 4.87 -17.56 1.98
C MET A 297 5.72 -18.66 1.34
N ILE A 298 5.40 -19.95 1.58
CA ILE A 298 6.11 -21.09 0.97
C ILE A 298 6.03 -21.02 -0.56
N ALA A 299 4.84 -20.73 -1.10
CA ALA A 299 4.63 -20.56 -2.53
C ALA A 299 5.44 -19.39 -3.11
N LEU A 300 5.44 -18.24 -2.43
CA LEU A 300 6.18 -17.05 -2.86
C LEU A 300 7.70 -17.28 -2.85
N GLU A 301 8.22 -17.95 -1.83
CA GLU A 301 9.64 -18.30 -1.75
C GLU A 301 10.04 -19.21 -2.90
N LYS A 302 9.25 -20.25 -3.18
CA LYS A 302 9.50 -21.16 -4.31
C LYS A 302 9.50 -20.42 -5.65
N TYR A 303 8.54 -19.52 -5.84
CA TYR A 303 8.43 -18.67 -7.03
C TYR A 303 9.69 -17.82 -7.22
N LYS A 304 10.14 -17.11 -6.19
CA LYS A 304 11.37 -16.29 -6.23
C LYS A 304 12.61 -17.14 -6.57
N ILE A 305 12.77 -18.30 -5.93
CA ILE A 305 13.87 -19.24 -6.22
C ILE A 305 13.86 -19.68 -7.70
N MET A 306 12.68 -19.95 -8.27
CA MET A 306 12.55 -20.34 -9.68
C MET A 306 12.84 -19.18 -10.64
N GLN A 307 12.46 -17.95 -10.27
CA GLN A 307 12.81 -16.75 -11.02
C GLN A 307 14.33 -16.51 -11.02
N ASP A 308 14.97 -16.59 -9.85
CA ASP A 308 16.42 -16.40 -9.69
C ASP A 308 17.20 -17.44 -10.50
N ARG A 309 16.72 -18.69 -10.48
CA ARG A 309 17.29 -19.79 -11.28
C ARG A 309 16.94 -19.72 -12.78
N LYS A 310 16.10 -18.77 -13.19
CA LYS A 310 15.63 -18.59 -14.58
C LYS A 310 14.97 -19.86 -15.14
N VAL A 311 14.26 -20.60 -14.30
CA VAL A 311 13.51 -21.81 -14.67
C VAL A 311 11.99 -21.58 -14.68
N TRP A 312 11.53 -20.41 -14.25
CA TRP A 312 10.12 -20.04 -14.22
C TRP A 312 9.49 -19.98 -15.62
N LEU A 313 8.34 -20.64 -15.78
CA LEU A 313 7.60 -20.82 -17.04
C LEU A 313 8.48 -21.35 -18.19
N LYS A 314 9.59 -22.01 -17.85
CA LYS A 314 10.45 -22.61 -18.84
C LYS A 314 9.74 -23.86 -19.35
N LYS A 315 9.34 -23.82 -20.63
CA LYS A 315 8.82 -25.01 -21.32
C LYS A 315 9.84 -26.14 -21.15
N SER A 316 9.39 -27.30 -20.69
CA SER A 316 10.29 -28.45 -20.54
C SER A 316 10.85 -28.84 -21.91
N GLU A 317 12.00 -29.52 -21.90
CA GLU A 317 12.59 -30.07 -23.12
C GLU A 317 11.59 -30.99 -23.84
N GLU A 318 10.86 -31.80 -23.09
CA GLU A 318 9.75 -32.63 -23.57
C GLU A 318 8.61 -31.81 -24.20
N GLN A 319 8.25 -30.64 -23.65
CA GLN A 319 7.22 -29.78 -24.24
C GLN A 319 7.70 -29.11 -25.53
N MET A 320 8.99 -28.74 -25.61
CA MET A 320 9.58 -28.26 -26.86
C MET A 320 9.69 -29.37 -27.90
N GLU A 321 10.01 -30.60 -27.48
CA GLU A 321 10.11 -31.78 -28.32
C GLU A 321 8.73 -32.21 -28.83
N ILE A 322 7.71 -32.25 -27.97
CA ILE A 322 6.31 -32.46 -28.38
C ILE A 322 5.85 -31.38 -29.35
N MET A 323 6.14 -30.10 -29.09
CA MET A 323 5.77 -29.01 -30.01
C MET A 323 6.47 -29.15 -31.38
N THR A 324 7.70 -29.68 -31.39
CA THR A 324 8.44 -29.99 -32.62
C THR A 324 7.85 -31.19 -33.33
N LEU A 325 7.51 -32.25 -32.60
CA LEU A 325 6.87 -33.46 -33.11
C LEU A 325 5.45 -33.17 -33.62
N GLU A 326 4.66 -32.34 -32.96
CA GLU A 326 3.34 -31.89 -33.42
C GLU A 326 3.43 -31.07 -34.70
N ALA A 327 4.43 -30.18 -34.80
CA ALA A 327 4.71 -29.44 -36.02
C ALA A 327 5.08 -30.39 -37.17
N GLU A 328 5.86 -31.44 -36.88
CA GLU A 328 6.27 -32.44 -37.86
C GLU A 328 5.12 -33.37 -38.28
N VAL A 329 4.28 -33.81 -37.34
CA VAL A 329 3.06 -34.59 -37.62
C VAL A 329 2.07 -33.78 -38.46
N THR A 330 1.90 -32.49 -38.18
CA THR A 330 1.06 -31.59 -38.98
C THR A 330 1.61 -31.46 -40.40
N LYS A 331 2.94 -31.34 -40.55
CA LYS A 331 3.62 -31.32 -41.85
C LYS A 331 3.49 -32.64 -42.62
N LEU A 332 3.49 -33.78 -41.92
CA LEU A 332 3.31 -35.11 -42.52
C LEU A 332 1.85 -35.35 -42.96
N ARG A 333 0.86 -34.96 -42.13
CA ARG A 333 -0.57 -35.02 -42.49
C ARG A 333 -0.89 -34.13 -43.70
N GLY A 334 -0.21 -32.99 -43.85
CA GLY A 334 -0.29 -32.16 -45.05
C GLY A 334 0.24 -32.84 -46.32
N ARG A 335 1.18 -33.79 -46.20
CA ARG A 335 1.75 -34.54 -47.33
C ARG A 335 0.93 -35.76 -47.72
N THR A 336 0.25 -36.42 -46.78
CA THR A 336 -0.57 -37.62 -47.07
C THR A 336 -1.91 -37.29 -47.73
N ASN A 337 -2.36 -36.03 -47.67
CA ASN A 337 -3.55 -35.54 -48.38
C ASN A 337 -3.25 -35.00 -49.80
N ALA A 338 -2.02 -35.13 -50.30
CA ALA A 338 -1.68 -34.73 -51.66
C ALA A 338 -2.09 -35.83 -52.68
N LYS A 339 -3.07 -35.52 -53.54
CA LYS A 339 -3.50 -36.34 -54.68
C LYS A 339 -2.31 -36.65 -55.62
N PRO A 340 -2.26 -37.82 -56.29
CA PRO A 340 -1.13 -38.16 -57.16
C PRO A 340 -1.09 -37.26 -58.40
N PRO A 341 0.09 -36.82 -58.87
CA PRO A 341 0.21 -35.93 -60.02
C PRO A 341 0.18 -36.70 -61.35
N PRO A 342 -0.29 -36.08 -62.45
CA PRO A 342 -0.28 -36.68 -63.78
C PRO A 342 1.12 -36.62 -64.42
N ALA A 343 1.31 -37.48 -65.44
CA ALA A 343 2.60 -37.82 -66.02
C ALA A 343 3.17 -36.80 -67.04
N LYS A 344 4.51 -36.70 -67.00
CA LYS A 344 5.51 -36.36 -68.04
C LYS A 344 5.52 -34.98 -68.71
N ALA A 345 6.67 -34.29 -68.59
CA ALA A 345 7.57 -33.99 -69.72
C ALA A 345 8.99 -33.64 -69.21
N ALA A 346 10.00 -34.03 -69.98
CA ALA A 346 11.41 -34.06 -69.65
C ALA A 346 12.10 -32.67 -69.68
N GLY A 347 13.17 -32.54 -68.88
CA GLY A 347 14.11 -31.42 -68.91
C GLY A 347 15.11 -31.51 -67.76
N GLU A 348 16.34 -31.91 -68.08
CA GLU A 348 17.46 -32.11 -67.14
C GLU A 348 17.99 -30.79 -66.56
N GLY A 349 18.33 -30.77 -65.26
CA GLY A 349 19.02 -29.63 -64.65
C GLY A 349 19.03 -29.58 -63.12
N LYS A 350 19.88 -30.41 -62.50
CA LYS A 350 20.61 -30.22 -61.22
C LYS A 350 19.86 -29.69 -59.95
N LYS A 351 19.78 -30.61 -58.97
CA LYS A 351 19.52 -30.49 -57.50
C LYS A 351 19.56 -29.08 -56.87
N THR A 352 18.51 -28.75 -56.11
CA THR A 352 18.52 -28.71 -54.62
C THR A 352 17.13 -28.38 -54.07
N VAL A 353 16.78 -29.05 -52.97
CA VAL A 353 15.53 -28.90 -52.22
C VAL A 353 15.79 -27.90 -51.09
N GLN A 354 15.05 -26.79 -51.04
CA GLN A 354 14.75 -26.06 -49.79
C GLN A 354 13.57 -25.09 -49.96
N GLY A 355 12.85 -24.86 -48.86
CA GLY A 355 11.45 -24.44 -48.77
C GLY A 355 11.12 -23.07 -49.37
N LYS A 356 10.01 -23.03 -50.14
CA LYS A 356 9.45 -21.81 -50.71
C LYS A 356 8.18 -21.41 -49.96
N ASP A 357 8.35 -20.66 -48.87
CA ASP A 357 7.39 -19.60 -48.52
C ASP A 357 8.00 -18.53 -47.60
N ASP A 358 9.08 -18.83 -46.87
CA ASP A 358 9.81 -17.84 -46.07
C ASP A 358 10.60 -16.83 -46.92
N ASP A 359 11.14 -17.24 -48.08
CA ASP A 359 11.91 -16.36 -48.98
C ASP A 359 11.06 -15.23 -49.58
N LYS A 360 9.76 -15.46 -49.79
CA LYS A 360 8.87 -14.47 -50.43
C LYS A 360 8.67 -13.22 -49.57
N TYR A 361 8.83 -13.35 -48.26
CA TYR A 361 8.64 -12.27 -47.29
C TYR A 361 9.90 -11.90 -46.50
N ALA A 362 11.04 -12.54 -46.77
CA ALA A 362 12.33 -12.24 -46.13
C ALA A 362 12.68 -10.74 -46.22
N TRP A 363 12.32 -10.06 -47.31
CA TRP A 363 12.52 -8.61 -47.48
C TRP A 363 11.81 -7.75 -46.43
N LYS A 364 10.80 -8.27 -45.71
CA LYS A 364 10.10 -7.55 -44.64
C LYS A 364 10.91 -7.43 -43.36
N LEU A 365 11.98 -8.20 -43.21
CA LEU A 365 12.89 -8.20 -42.06
C LEU A 365 14.08 -7.25 -42.24
N VAL A 366 14.41 -6.93 -43.49
CA VAL A 366 15.61 -6.17 -43.86
C VAL A 366 15.30 -4.67 -43.85
N ALA A 367 16.04 -3.89 -43.07
CA ALA A 367 15.89 -2.43 -43.08
C ALA A 367 16.36 -1.83 -44.43
N PRO A 368 15.72 -0.75 -44.93
CA PRO A 368 16.23 -0.01 -46.07
C PRO A 368 17.63 0.54 -45.77
N LYS A 369 18.48 0.57 -46.79
CA LYS A 369 19.83 1.13 -46.67
C LYS A 369 19.76 2.66 -46.56
N GLU A 370 20.83 3.26 -46.06
CA GLU A 370 20.95 4.71 -45.94
C GLU A 370 20.74 5.38 -47.31
N GLY A 371 19.76 6.28 -47.41
CA GLY A 371 19.36 6.95 -48.65
C GLY A 371 18.23 6.29 -49.46
N GLU A 372 17.75 5.10 -49.09
CA GLU A 372 16.63 4.43 -49.78
C GLU A 372 15.24 4.91 -49.30
N PRO A 373 14.21 4.87 -50.17
CA PRO A 373 12.86 5.26 -49.79
C PRO A 373 12.27 4.31 -48.74
N GLN A 374 11.71 4.87 -47.66
CA GLN A 374 11.06 4.13 -46.57
C GLN A 374 9.64 3.63 -46.89
N GLN A 375 9.27 3.63 -48.18
CA GLN A 375 7.98 3.14 -48.68
C GLN A 375 8.19 2.35 -49.97
N LYS A 376 7.50 1.21 -50.13
CA LYS A 376 7.50 0.43 -51.38
C LYS A 376 6.18 -0.27 -51.63
N THR A 377 5.87 -0.51 -52.89
CA THR A 377 4.68 -1.27 -53.31
C THR A 377 5.10 -2.67 -53.77
N VAL A 378 4.54 -3.70 -53.15
CA VAL A 378 4.81 -5.10 -53.49
C VAL A 378 3.48 -5.82 -53.64
N ASN A 379 3.25 -6.45 -54.80
CA ASN A 379 1.99 -7.14 -55.15
C ASN A 379 0.74 -6.27 -54.98
N GLY A 380 0.78 -5.01 -55.45
CA GLY A 380 -0.36 -4.09 -55.38
C GLY A 380 -0.68 -3.53 -53.99
N LYS A 381 0.12 -3.86 -52.96
CA LYS A 381 -0.04 -3.35 -51.59
C LYS A 381 1.12 -2.42 -51.23
N LYS A 382 0.81 -1.28 -50.62
CA LYS A 382 1.80 -0.31 -50.13
C LYS A 382 2.29 -0.69 -48.74
N TYR A 383 3.62 -0.69 -48.57
CA TYR A 383 4.31 -0.98 -47.33
C TYR A 383 5.17 0.21 -46.90
N ILE A 384 5.23 0.46 -45.59
CA ILE A 384 6.06 1.46 -44.95
C ILE A 384 7.07 0.76 -44.03
N TYR A 385 8.30 1.27 -44.00
CA TYR A 385 9.31 0.84 -43.03
C TYR A 385 9.03 1.45 -41.65
N CYS A 386 9.09 0.63 -40.62
CA CYS A 386 8.88 1.06 -39.23
C CYS A 386 9.95 0.40 -38.32
N PRO A 387 10.84 1.20 -37.71
CA PRO A 387 11.98 0.67 -36.92
C PRO A 387 11.56 0.08 -35.57
N TYR A 388 10.33 0.34 -35.11
CA TYR A 388 9.82 -0.11 -33.81
C TYR A 388 9.38 -1.59 -33.80
N HIS A 389 9.31 -2.24 -34.96
CA HIS A 389 9.02 -3.68 -35.05
C HIS A 389 10.32 -4.47 -35.10
N GLN A 390 10.51 -5.40 -34.16
CA GLN A 390 11.70 -6.24 -34.09
C GLN A 390 11.68 -7.35 -35.14
N THR A 391 10.50 -7.89 -35.45
CA THR A 391 10.32 -9.09 -36.27
C THR A 391 9.67 -8.84 -37.62
N THR A 392 9.14 -7.65 -37.91
CA THR A 392 8.57 -7.30 -39.23
C THR A 392 8.70 -5.80 -39.49
N LYS A 393 9.84 -5.38 -40.03
CA LYS A 393 10.16 -3.96 -40.22
C LYS A 393 9.39 -3.30 -41.36
N TRP A 394 8.91 -4.06 -42.34
CA TRP A 394 8.03 -3.57 -43.40
C TRP A 394 6.59 -4.01 -43.18
N VAL A 395 5.75 -3.03 -42.88
CA VAL A 395 4.33 -3.20 -42.52
C VAL A 395 3.44 -2.50 -43.52
N LEU A 396 2.18 -2.92 -43.63
CA LEU A 396 1.23 -2.28 -44.55
C LEU A 396 1.00 -0.82 -44.15
N GLU A 397 0.96 0.08 -45.13
CA GLU A 397 0.65 1.50 -44.91
C GLU A 397 -0.73 1.68 -44.27
N VAL A 398 -1.69 0.87 -44.70
CA VAL A 398 -3.04 0.76 -44.12
C VAL A 398 -3.31 -0.71 -43.81
N ASN A 399 -3.63 -1.03 -42.56
CA ASN A 399 -3.95 -2.40 -42.18
C ASN A 399 -5.33 -2.83 -42.70
N ASN A 400 -5.66 -4.12 -42.55
CA ASN A 400 -6.95 -4.67 -43.00
C ASN A 400 -8.18 -4.06 -42.28
N LYS A 401 -7.98 -3.22 -41.25
CA LYS A 401 -9.02 -2.49 -40.51
C LYS A 401 -9.11 -1.00 -40.91
N GLY A 402 -8.41 -0.58 -41.95
CA GLY A 402 -8.42 0.81 -42.44
C GLY A 402 -7.54 1.79 -41.65
N VAL A 403 -6.72 1.30 -40.71
CA VAL A 403 -5.87 2.16 -39.87
C VAL A 403 -4.53 2.40 -40.55
N VAL A 404 -4.17 3.69 -40.69
CA VAL A 404 -2.88 4.12 -41.23
C VAL A 404 -1.75 3.86 -40.22
N HIS A 405 -0.72 3.13 -40.62
CA HIS A 405 0.34 2.69 -39.71
C HIS A 405 1.17 3.85 -39.16
N ARG A 406 1.40 4.91 -39.95
CA ARG A 406 2.18 6.10 -39.53
C ARG A 406 1.59 6.78 -38.28
N THR A 407 0.27 6.74 -38.10
CA THR A 407 -0.42 7.34 -36.94
C THR A 407 -0.91 6.30 -35.92
N GLY A 408 -1.04 5.04 -36.35
CA GLY A 408 -1.58 3.93 -35.56
C GLY A 408 -0.58 2.92 -35.01
N CYS A 409 0.73 3.17 -35.08
CA CYS A 409 1.74 2.21 -34.61
C CYS A 409 1.76 2.09 -33.07
N GLU A 410 1.26 0.97 -32.53
CA GLU A 410 1.27 0.69 -31.09
C GLU A 410 2.69 0.52 -30.53
N LYS A 411 3.58 -0.15 -31.27
CA LYS A 411 4.99 -0.34 -30.87
C LYS A 411 5.78 0.97 -30.77
N MET A 412 5.47 1.94 -31.63
CA MET A 412 6.02 3.30 -31.53
C MET A 412 5.49 4.02 -30.30
N LYS A 413 4.18 3.90 -30.00
CA LYS A 413 3.58 4.52 -28.82
C LYS A 413 4.18 3.95 -27.54
N GLU A 414 4.33 2.62 -27.46
CA GLU A 414 5.00 1.92 -26.37
C GLU A 414 6.44 2.43 -26.18
N ALA A 415 7.24 2.48 -27.26
CA ALA A 415 8.63 2.95 -27.20
C ALA A 415 8.75 4.43 -26.77
N LEU A 416 7.85 5.31 -27.24
CA LEU A 416 7.83 6.71 -26.85
C LEU A 416 7.39 6.92 -25.40
N THR A 417 6.47 6.08 -24.89
CA THR A 417 6.10 6.11 -23.47
C THR A 417 7.22 5.60 -22.57
N SER A 418 7.96 4.58 -23.00
CA SER A 418 9.12 4.06 -22.25
C SER A 418 10.26 5.06 -22.20
N ASN A 419 10.58 5.75 -23.31
CA ASN A 419 11.63 6.76 -23.30
C ASN A 419 11.27 7.99 -22.45
N LYS A 420 9.99 8.42 -22.44
CA LYS A 420 9.53 9.48 -21.53
C LYS A 420 9.60 9.10 -20.05
N ALA A 421 9.46 7.82 -19.72
CA ALA A 421 9.62 7.34 -18.35
C ALA A 421 11.09 7.36 -17.92
N ILE A 422 12.02 7.00 -18.83
CA ILE A 422 13.46 7.05 -18.57
C ILE A 422 13.95 8.50 -18.42
N GLU A 423 13.50 9.42 -19.28
CA GLU A 423 13.84 10.86 -19.17
C GLU A 423 13.27 11.51 -17.89
N ALA A 424 12.19 10.96 -17.32
CA ALA A 424 11.65 11.41 -16.03
C ALA A 424 12.48 10.89 -14.86
N ASP A 425 12.88 9.61 -14.89
CA ASP A 425 13.75 8.99 -13.88
C ASP A 425 15.13 9.65 -13.83
N ASP A 426 15.73 10.00 -14.99
CA ASP A 426 17.02 10.68 -15.04
C ASP A 426 16.96 12.10 -14.45
N ARG A 427 15.85 12.82 -14.67
CA ARG A 427 15.62 14.15 -14.08
C ARG A 427 15.39 14.10 -12.58
N ASP A 428 14.71 13.07 -12.09
CA ASP A 428 14.49 12.85 -10.66
C ASP A 428 15.79 12.43 -9.96
N ALA A 429 16.66 11.67 -10.63
CA ALA A 429 18.00 11.34 -10.15
C ALA A 429 18.93 12.56 -10.12
N GLU A 430 18.89 13.43 -11.13
CA GLU A 430 19.67 14.67 -11.17
C GLU A 430 19.19 15.68 -10.10
N ALA A 431 17.88 15.77 -9.85
CA ALA A 431 17.32 16.58 -8.77
C ALA A 431 17.71 16.06 -7.38
N ALA A 432 17.77 14.74 -7.19
CA ALA A 432 18.23 14.13 -5.95
C ALA A 432 19.74 14.35 -5.70
N ALA A 433 20.56 14.30 -6.76
CA ALA A 433 21.99 14.59 -6.68
C ALA A 433 22.25 16.07 -6.32
N LEU A 434 21.47 16.99 -6.88
CA LEU A 434 21.56 18.42 -6.56
C LEU A 434 21.11 18.73 -5.13
N ALA A 435 20.09 18.04 -4.62
CA ALA A 435 19.63 18.18 -3.23
C ALA A 435 20.70 17.71 -2.23
N ASN A 436 21.37 16.58 -2.51
CA ASN A 436 22.45 16.08 -1.67
C ASN A 436 23.70 16.99 -1.70
N ALA A 437 24.01 17.61 -2.83
CA ALA A 437 25.12 18.57 -2.92
C ALA A 437 24.86 19.87 -2.13
N ILE A 438 23.60 20.27 -1.97
CA ILE A 438 23.21 21.44 -1.16
C ILE A 438 23.28 21.13 0.34
N GLU A 439 22.99 19.88 0.76
CA GLU A 439 23.17 19.45 2.15
C GLU A 439 24.65 19.36 2.56
N ASP A 440 25.54 18.94 1.65
CA ASP A 440 26.97 18.82 1.95
C ASP A 440 27.69 20.19 2.00
N ALA A 441 27.21 21.18 1.24
CA ALA A 441 27.71 22.56 1.29
C ALA A 441 27.26 23.34 2.54
N GLY A 442 26.21 22.89 3.24
CA GLY A 442 25.67 23.54 4.43
C GLY A 442 26.43 23.26 5.73
N SER A 443 27.34 22.28 5.74
CA SER A 443 28.06 21.85 6.96
C SER A 443 29.47 22.43 7.11
N ASN A 444 29.95 23.30 6.22
CA ASN A 444 31.33 23.78 6.31
C ASN A 444 31.53 25.26 5.90
N THR A 445 30.89 26.19 6.62
CA THR A 445 31.41 27.56 6.78
C THR A 445 30.84 28.20 8.05
N LEU A 446 31.56 28.05 9.16
CA LEU A 446 31.53 28.98 10.29
C LEU A 446 32.98 29.15 10.76
N LEU A 447 33.70 30.03 10.07
CA LEU A 447 34.94 30.58 10.59
C LEU A 447 34.59 31.60 11.70
N PRO A 448 35.32 31.61 12.82
CA PRO A 448 35.06 32.52 13.92
C PRO A 448 35.54 33.94 13.59
N ILE A 449 34.68 34.93 13.82
CA ILE A 449 35.05 36.34 13.83
C ILE A 449 35.84 36.60 15.13
N PRO A 450 37.08 37.14 15.08
CA PRO A 450 37.77 37.60 16.27
C PRO A 450 37.34 39.02 16.68
N VAL A 451 37.35 39.21 18.00
CA VAL A 451 37.00 40.37 18.82
C VAL A 451 37.87 41.60 18.49
N GLU A 452 37.29 42.81 18.49
CA GLU A 452 37.80 44.02 19.19
C GLU A 452 37.06 45.33 18.79
N GLU A 453 36.81 46.14 19.83
CA GLU A 453 36.40 47.57 19.88
C GLU A 453 34.98 48.03 19.48
N LEU A 454 34.32 48.59 20.52
CA LEU A 454 33.16 49.50 20.60
C LEU A 454 31.73 48.93 20.50
#